data_AF-A0A7X9GEL9-F1
#
_entry.id   AF-A0A7X9GEL9-F1
#
_cell.length_a   1.000
_cell.length_b   1.000
_cell.length_c   1.000
_cell.angle_alpha   90.00
_cell.angle_beta   90.00
_cell.angle_gamma   90.00
#
_symmetry.space_group_name_H-M   'P 1'
#
loop_
_entity.id
_entity.type
_entity.pdbx_description
1 polymer ?
#
loop_
_entity_poly.entity_id
_entity_poly.type
_entity_poly.pdbx_seq_one_letter_code
_entity_poly.pdbx_strand_id
1 'polypeptide(L)'
;MGYTPEELKKPIIGIVNAFNEIVPGHIHLRDLAQAAKLGVAAAGGTPVEFPVIGICDGISMNHDGMKYPLASRELIADSIETMAMAHKFDGLVLIGNCDKIVPGMLMAACRLNIPSVYVGGGPMLTGGYQGEKLDLTRGMFEAVGQYVAGTIDAAQLEEMELNACPSCGSCAGLFTANTMNSLVEALGIGLPGNGTIPAPYGQRRALAKKAGKQAVALVKQGLRPRDIMTLNAFHNAVSLDMAIGGSSNTVLHLLAIASEAGVPLELEAFDRI
;
A
#
# COMPACT_ATOMS: atom_id res chain seq x y z
N MET A 1 18.62 20.48 -8.08
CA MET A 1 17.95 20.09 -6.82
C MET A 1 17.68 21.28 -5.90
N GLY A 2 18.56 22.29 -5.84
CA GLY A 2 18.20 23.57 -5.18
C GLY A 2 18.17 23.54 -3.65
N TYR A 3 18.72 22.50 -3.02
CA TYR A 3 18.82 22.41 -1.55
C TYR A 3 19.74 23.49 -0.99
N THR A 4 19.35 24.07 0.14
CA THR A 4 20.24 24.96 0.90
C THR A 4 21.22 24.16 1.77
N PRO A 5 22.37 24.75 2.17
CA PRO A 5 23.28 24.11 3.12
C PRO A 5 22.63 23.71 4.45
N GLU A 6 21.60 24.44 4.91
CA GLU A 6 20.85 24.14 6.12
C GLU A 6 19.95 22.92 5.95
N GLU A 7 19.38 22.72 4.76
CA GLU A 7 18.56 21.54 4.44
C GLU A 7 19.41 20.28 4.37
N LEU A 8 20.62 20.35 3.83
CA LEU A 8 21.53 19.20 3.76
C LEU A 8 22.07 18.74 5.13
N LYS A 9 21.89 19.55 6.18
CA LYS A 9 22.23 19.18 7.57
C LYS A 9 21.08 18.51 8.32
N LYS A 10 19.86 18.55 7.76
CA LYS A 10 18.68 17.91 8.35
C LYS A 10 18.64 16.43 7.94
N PRO A 11 17.90 15.58 8.68
CA PRO A 11 17.65 14.21 8.27
C PRO A 11 17.06 14.15 6.86
N ILE A 12 17.68 13.37 5.97
CA ILE A 12 17.24 13.17 4.60
C ILE A 12 16.25 12.01 4.57
N ILE A 13 14.99 12.31 4.26
CA ILE A 13 13.91 11.32 4.24
C ILE A 13 13.56 10.96 2.80
N GLY A 14 13.73 9.70 2.44
CA GLY A 14 13.29 9.17 1.15
C GLY A 14 11.78 9.04 1.09
N ILE A 15 11.14 9.64 0.09
CA ILE A 15 9.71 9.50 -0.21
C ILE A 15 9.58 8.51 -1.35
N VAL A 16 9.29 7.25 -1.03
CA VAL A 16 9.13 6.17 -1.99
C VAL A 16 7.71 6.22 -2.54
N ASN A 17 7.56 6.55 -3.82
CA ASN A 17 6.26 6.78 -4.42
C ASN A 17 5.96 5.77 -5.53
N ALA A 18 4.92 4.95 -5.33
CA ALA A 18 4.45 4.00 -6.34
C ALA A 18 3.50 4.61 -7.39
N PHE A 19 3.38 5.94 -7.46
CA PHE A 19 2.55 6.64 -8.44
C PHE A 19 2.76 6.09 -9.85
N ASN A 20 1.65 5.83 -10.53
CA ASN A 20 1.61 5.55 -11.95
C ASN A 20 0.19 5.81 -12.47
N GLU A 21 0.04 5.99 -13.77
CA GLU A 21 -1.24 6.32 -14.41
C GLU A 21 -2.00 5.08 -14.91
N ILE A 22 -1.35 3.92 -14.97
CA ILE A 22 -1.95 2.66 -15.43
C ILE A 22 -2.73 1.94 -14.32
N VAL A 23 -2.36 2.14 -13.05
CA VAL A 23 -3.02 1.58 -11.87
C VAL A 23 -3.96 2.64 -11.30
N PRO A 24 -5.30 2.49 -11.41
CA PRO A 24 -6.26 3.48 -10.93
C PRO A 24 -6.11 3.80 -9.44
N GLY A 25 -5.66 2.82 -8.66
CA GLY A 25 -5.40 3.00 -7.23
C GLY A 25 -4.17 3.82 -6.88
N HIS A 26 -3.37 4.21 -7.87
CA HIS A 26 -2.09 4.88 -7.69
C HIS A 26 -2.05 6.31 -8.29
N ILE A 27 -3.05 6.69 -9.09
CA ILE A 27 -3.08 7.97 -9.80
C ILE A 27 -3.00 9.19 -8.86
N HIS A 28 -3.49 9.08 -7.62
CA HIS A 28 -3.47 10.14 -6.61
C HIS A 28 -2.24 10.10 -5.69
N LEU A 29 -1.36 9.10 -5.80
CA LEU A 29 -0.22 8.98 -4.88
C LEU A 29 0.77 10.13 -5.01
N ARG A 30 0.82 10.83 -6.15
CA ARG A 30 1.59 12.07 -6.32
C ARG A 30 1.15 13.15 -5.33
N ASP A 31 -0.14 13.27 -5.05
CA ASP A 31 -0.67 14.24 -4.08
C ASP A 31 -0.31 13.83 -2.65
N LEU A 32 -0.32 12.53 -2.36
CA LEU A 32 0.09 12.01 -1.05
C LEU A 32 1.59 12.19 -0.83
N ALA A 33 2.41 11.98 -1.86
CA ALA A 33 3.83 12.27 -1.82
C ALA A 33 4.09 13.75 -1.52
N GLN A 34 3.40 14.68 -2.20
CA GLN A 34 3.53 16.11 -1.86
C GLN A 34 3.09 16.40 -0.42
N ALA A 35 1.99 15.82 0.05
CA ALA A 35 1.54 15.99 1.43
C ALA A 35 2.56 15.45 2.46
N ALA A 36 3.17 14.29 2.19
CA ALA A 36 4.21 13.71 3.02
C ALA A 36 5.48 14.57 3.03
N LYS A 37 5.92 15.09 1.87
CA LYS A 37 7.05 16.03 1.75
C LYS A 37 6.84 17.28 2.61
N LEU A 38 5.64 17.85 2.58
CA LEU A 38 5.28 18.98 3.45
C LEU A 38 5.34 18.59 4.94
N GLY A 39 4.95 17.36 5.28
CA GLY A 39 5.06 16.81 6.63
C GLY A 39 6.50 16.71 7.11
N VAL A 40 7.38 16.13 6.28
CA VAL A 40 8.82 16.01 6.54
C VAL A 40 9.45 17.38 6.73
N ALA A 41 9.24 18.31 5.79
CA ALA A 41 9.79 19.65 5.84
C ALA A 41 9.36 20.40 7.11
N ALA A 42 8.07 20.32 7.46
CA ALA A 42 7.53 20.93 8.67
C ALA A 42 8.07 20.33 9.97
N ALA A 43 8.57 19.09 9.95
CA ALA A 43 9.18 18.42 11.11
C ALA A 43 10.71 18.63 11.19
N GLY A 44 11.30 19.37 10.25
CA GLY A 44 12.72 19.65 10.19
C GLY A 44 13.55 18.55 9.53
N GLY A 45 12.96 17.78 8.61
CA GLY A 45 13.68 16.90 7.68
C GLY A 45 13.75 17.48 6.27
N THR A 46 14.53 16.84 5.40
CA THR A 46 14.67 17.17 3.99
C THR A 46 14.13 16.03 3.15
N PRO A 47 12.98 16.19 2.46
CA PRO A 47 12.41 15.10 1.70
C PRO A 47 13.04 14.96 0.31
N VAL A 48 13.27 13.72 -0.12
CA VAL A 48 13.77 13.37 -1.46
C VAL A 48 12.87 12.29 -2.04
N GLU A 49 12.16 12.59 -3.12
CA GLU A 49 11.20 11.67 -3.74
C GLU A 49 11.86 10.81 -4.81
N PHE A 50 11.57 9.52 -4.82
CA PHE A 50 11.98 8.61 -5.89
C PHE A 50 10.89 7.56 -6.17
N PRO A 51 10.80 7.06 -7.42
CA PRO A 51 9.72 6.17 -7.82
C PRO A 51 10.00 4.71 -7.47
N VAL A 52 8.93 3.92 -7.44
CA VAL A 52 8.97 2.45 -7.53
C VAL A 52 7.86 1.97 -8.47
N ILE A 53 8.05 0.81 -9.10
CA ILE A 53 7.05 0.25 -10.01
C ILE A 53 5.78 -0.21 -9.26
N GLY A 54 4.70 -0.42 -10.01
CA GLY A 54 3.50 -1.09 -9.50
C GLY A 54 2.72 -1.72 -10.65
N ILE A 55 2.16 -2.90 -10.41
CA ILE A 55 1.28 -3.60 -11.35
C ILE A 55 -0.15 -3.58 -10.78
N CYS A 56 -1.15 -3.40 -11.65
CA CYS A 56 -2.55 -3.57 -11.28
C CYS A 56 -2.96 -5.03 -11.50
N ASP A 57 -3.14 -5.79 -10.42
CA ASP A 57 -3.63 -7.18 -10.50
C ASP A 57 -4.93 -7.24 -11.31
N GLY A 58 -5.88 -6.33 -11.07
CA GLY A 58 -7.18 -6.28 -11.76
C GLY A 58 -7.08 -6.12 -13.29
N ILE A 59 -6.16 -5.29 -13.78
CA ILE A 59 -5.95 -5.13 -15.23
C ILE A 59 -5.20 -6.33 -15.81
N SER A 60 -4.28 -6.91 -15.04
CA SER A 60 -3.48 -8.06 -15.50
C SER A 60 -4.24 -9.38 -15.54
N MET A 61 -5.48 -9.42 -15.02
CA MET A 61 -6.31 -10.62 -14.95
C MET A 61 -6.65 -11.15 -16.34
N ASN A 62 -6.66 -12.49 -16.46
CA ASN A 62 -7.11 -13.22 -17.65
C ASN A 62 -6.24 -13.06 -18.92
N HIS A 63 -4.96 -12.72 -18.77
CA HIS A 63 -3.96 -12.80 -19.85
C HIS A 63 -2.56 -13.10 -19.29
N ASP A 64 -1.55 -13.22 -20.16
CA ASP A 64 -0.17 -13.57 -19.78
C ASP A 64 0.48 -12.63 -18.74
N GLY A 65 -0.07 -11.42 -18.58
CA GLY A 65 0.38 -10.43 -17.61
C GLY A 65 0.24 -10.89 -16.16
N MET A 66 -0.71 -11.78 -15.85
CA MET A 66 -0.91 -12.32 -14.50
C MET A 66 0.28 -13.14 -13.97
N LYS A 67 1.27 -13.45 -14.82
CA LYS A 67 2.53 -14.10 -14.39
C LYS A 67 3.48 -13.15 -13.65
N TYR A 68 3.24 -11.84 -13.69
CA TYR A 68 4.17 -10.81 -13.21
C TYR A 68 3.84 -10.18 -11.84
N PRO A 69 2.58 -10.07 -11.36
CA PRO A 69 2.26 -9.39 -10.10
C PRO A 69 3.06 -9.90 -8.91
N LEU A 70 3.09 -11.21 -8.64
CA LEU A 70 3.79 -11.72 -7.47
C LEU A 70 5.31 -11.47 -7.55
N ALA A 71 5.92 -11.66 -8.74
CA ALA A 71 7.33 -11.38 -8.95
C ALA A 71 7.65 -9.87 -8.78
N SER A 72 6.70 -8.99 -9.08
CA SER A 72 6.86 -7.55 -8.87
C SER A 72 7.05 -7.17 -7.40
N ARG A 73 6.55 -7.98 -6.45
CA ARG A 73 6.78 -7.79 -5.01
C ARG A 73 8.28 -7.73 -4.69
N GLU A 74 9.05 -8.65 -5.28
CA GLU A 74 10.51 -8.71 -5.08
C GLU A 74 11.20 -7.54 -5.78
N LEU A 75 10.82 -7.23 -7.02
CA LEU A 75 11.37 -6.08 -7.74
C LEU A 75 11.15 -4.76 -6.99
N ILE A 76 9.99 -4.60 -6.37
CA ILE A 76 9.66 -3.44 -5.53
C ILE A 76 10.59 -3.42 -4.33
N ALA A 77 10.74 -4.54 -3.61
CA ALA A 77 11.63 -4.61 -2.45
C ALA A 77 13.08 -4.27 -2.82
N ASP A 78 13.61 -4.91 -3.87
CA ASP A 78 14.99 -4.77 -4.35
C ASP A 78 15.27 -3.34 -4.87
N SER A 79 14.31 -2.73 -5.57
CA SER A 79 14.47 -1.37 -6.10
C SER A 79 14.55 -0.32 -4.98
N ILE A 80 13.74 -0.47 -3.93
CA ILE A 80 13.76 0.41 -2.75
C ILE A 80 15.07 0.20 -1.99
N GLU A 81 15.47 -1.06 -1.78
CA GLU A 81 16.72 -1.41 -1.12
C GLU A 81 17.93 -0.83 -1.84
N THR A 82 18.00 -0.99 -3.16
CA THR A 82 19.07 -0.44 -4.01
C THR A 82 19.16 1.08 -3.88
N MET A 83 18.03 1.77 -4.01
CA MET A 83 17.98 3.23 -3.93
C MET A 83 18.40 3.72 -2.54
N ALA A 84 17.88 3.12 -1.47
CA ALA A 84 18.20 3.52 -0.10
C ALA A 84 19.65 3.21 0.28
N MET A 85 20.18 2.06 -0.12
CA MET A 85 21.57 1.69 0.15
C MET A 85 22.57 2.55 -0.61
N ALA A 86 22.25 2.95 -1.85
CA ALA A 86 23.11 3.81 -2.67
C ALA A 86 23.12 5.26 -2.18
N HIS A 87 21.97 5.79 -1.73
CA HIS A 87 21.82 7.21 -1.39
C HIS A 87 21.86 7.50 0.12
N LYS A 88 21.88 6.47 0.97
CA LYS A 88 22.01 6.56 2.44
C LYS A 88 20.99 7.52 3.07
N PHE A 89 19.71 7.30 2.78
CA PHE A 89 18.63 8.01 3.47
C PHE A 89 18.62 7.70 4.98
N ASP A 90 18.29 8.69 5.80
CA ASP A 90 18.18 8.51 7.26
C ASP A 90 16.87 7.81 7.65
N GLY A 91 15.83 7.94 6.83
CA GLY A 91 14.55 7.25 7.00
C GLY A 91 13.68 7.32 5.75
N LEU A 92 12.57 6.58 5.75
CA LEU A 92 11.68 6.42 4.60
C LEU A 92 10.21 6.69 4.92
N VAL A 93 9.51 7.29 3.95
CA VAL A 93 8.04 7.25 3.85
C VAL A 93 7.69 6.40 2.64
N LEU A 94 6.97 5.30 2.88
CA LEU A 94 6.59 4.33 1.86
C LEU A 94 5.14 4.60 1.44
N ILE A 95 4.93 4.95 0.16
CA ILE A 95 3.62 5.34 -0.37
C ILE A 95 3.19 4.36 -1.47
N GLY A 96 2.33 3.42 -1.11
CA GLY A 96 1.78 2.40 -2.00
C GLY A 96 0.29 2.20 -1.79
N ASN A 97 -0.35 1.30 -2.54
CA ASN A 97 -1.75 0.98 -2.30
C ASN A 97 -2.19 -0.40 -2.82
N CYS A 98 -1.84 -0.70 -4.08
CA CYS A 98 -2.27 -1.91 -4.77
C CYS A 98 -1.56 -3.16 -4.24
N ASP A 99 -2.11 -4.32 -4.59
CA ASP A 99 -1.95 -5.63 -3.93
C ASP A 99 -0.50 -5.95 -3.53
N LYS A 100 0.38 -6.18 -4.51
CA LYS A 100 1.76 -6.65 -4.26
C LYS A 100 2.74 -5.53 -3.87
N ILE A 101 2.30 -4.27 -3.96
CA ILE A 101 3.12 -3.10 -3.63
C ILE A 101 3.26 -2.95 -2.12
N VAL A 102 2.17 -3.14 -1.37
CA VAL A 102 2.16 -3.07 0.09
C VAL A 102 3.22 -4.01 0.70
N PRO A 103 3.19 -5.34 0.44
CA PRO A 103 4.17 -6.24 1.02
C PRO A 103 5.59 -6.01 0.52
N GLY A 104 5.80 -5.65 -0.77
CA GLY A 104 7.14 -5.35 -1.29
C GLY A 104 7.80 -4.16 -0.57
N MET A 105 7.02 -3.13 -0.26
CA MET A 105 7.49 -1.99 0.53
C MET A 105 7.82 -2.37 1.98
N LEU A 106 6.99 -3.22 2.62
CA LEU A 106 7.24 -3.69 3.98
C LEU A 106 8.47 -4.61 4.06
N MET A 107 8.67 -5.47 3.06
CA MET A 107 9.88 -6.29 2.91
C MET A 107 11.13 -5.41 2.83
N ALA A 108 11.13 -4.37 1.98
CA ALA A 108 12.24 -3.42 1.92
C ALA A 108 12.50 -2.72 3.26
N ALA A 109 11.45 -2.29 3.96
CA ALA A 109 11.58 -1.65 5.27
C ALA A 109 12.28 -2.59 6.27
N CYS A 110 11.90 -3.87 6.28
CA CYS A 110 12.48 -4.88 7.17
C CYS A 110 13.92 -5.26 6.79
N ARG A 111 14.25 -5.35 5.49
CA ARG A 111 15.61 -5.59 4.99
C ARG A 111 16.57 -4.47 5.37
N LEU A 112 16.20 -3.23 5.04
CA LEU A 112 17.01 -2.04 5.30
C LEU A 112 17.13 -1.73 6.79
N ASN A 113 16.05 -1.98 7.54
CA ASN A 113 15.92 -1.69 8.96
C ASN A 113 16.36 -0.26 9.34
N ILE A 114 16.02 0.72 8.49
CA ILE A 114 16.13 2.15 8.80
C ILE A 114 14.75 2.71 9.17
N PRO A 115 14.66 3.77 9.99
CA PRO A 115 13.40 4.37 10.41
C PRO A 115 12.43 4.58 9.24
N SER A 116 11.26 3.93 9.28
CA SER A 116 10.33 3.90 8.16
C SER A 116 8.88 3.95 8.62
N VAL A 117 8.03 4.59 7.83
CA VAL A 117 6.57 4.61 8.01
C VAL A 117 5.87 4.34 6.69
N TYR A 118 4.77 3.60 6.73
CA TYR A 118 3.95 3.34 5.56
C TYR A 118 2.69 4.22 5.54
N VAL A 119 2.29 4.68 4.36
CA VAL A 119 0.98 5.30 4.12
C VAL A 119 0.38 4.78 2.81
N GLY A 120 -0.79 4.18 2.94
CA GLY A 120 -1.62 3.66 1.86
C GLY A 120 -2.31 4.77 1.09
N GLY A 121 -2.62 4.51 -0.17
CA GLY A 121 -3.49 5.36 -0.99
C GLY A 121 -4.94 5.38 -0.51
N GLY A 122 -5.42 4.29 0.10
CA GLY A 122 -6.79 4.11 0.55
C GLY A 122 -7.70 3.47 -0.52
N PRO A 123 -8.85 2.90 -0.11
CA PRO A 123 -9.81 2.29 -1.02
C PRO A 123 -10.52 3.33 -1.88
N MET A 124 -10.90 2.92 -3.09
CA MET A 124 -11.86 3.67 -3.90
C MET A 124 -13.25 3.64 -3.26
N LEU A 125 -14.10 4.58 -3.64
CA LEU A 125 -15.52 4.54 -3.29
C LEU A 125 -16.21 3.41 -4.06
N THR A 126 -17.23 2.83 -3.47
CA THR A 126 -18.06 1.80 -4.13
C THR A 126 -18.84 2.42 -5.28
N GLY A 127 -18.85 1.72 -6.42
CA GLY A 127 -19.67 2.05 -7.58
C GLY A 127 -21.15 1.77 -7.35
N GLY A 128 -21.98 2.12 -8.31
CA GLY A 128 -23.42 1.83 -8.23
C GLY A 128 -24.10 1.73 -9.59
N TYR A 129 -25.05 0.81 -9.68
CA TYR A 129 -25.91 0.61 -10.85
C TYR A 129 -27.29 0.19 -10.39
N GLN A 130 -28.34 0.91 -10.83
CA GLN A 130 -29.75 0.63 -10.48
C GLN A 130 -30.03 0.46 -8.97
N GLY A 131 -29.32 1.21 -8.11
CA GLY A 131 -29.45 1.12 -6.66
C GLY A 131 -28.65 -0.02 -6.01
N GLU A 132 -28.04 -0.88 -6.81
CA GLU A 132 -27.11 -1.91 -6.36
C GLU A 132 -25.67 -1.39 -6.30
N LYS A 133 -24.90 -1.92 -5.35
CA LYS A 133 -23.48 -1.58 -5.21
C LYS A 133 -22.63 -2.37 -6.20
N LEU A 134 -21.74 -1.66 -6.89
CA LEU A 134 -20.75 -2.26 -7.77
C LEU A 134 -19.33 -2.14 -7.20
N ASP A 135 -18.53 -3.15 -7.50
CA ASP A 135 -17.09 -3.15 -7.38
C ASP A 135 -16.49 -3.86 -8.61
N LEU A 136 -15.17 -4.08 -8.62
CA LEU A 136 -14.52 -4.79 -9.72
C LEU A 136 -15.09 -6.20 -9.96
N THR A 137 -15.54 -6.90 -8.91
CA THR A 137 -16.06 -8.27 -9.04
C THR A 137 -17.44 -8.26 -9.66
N ARG A 138 -18.38 -7.51 -9.07
CA ARG A 138 -19.77 -7.48 -9.55
C ARG A 138 -19.92 -6.69 -10.84
N GLY A 139 -19.21 -5.56 -10.94
CA GLY A 139 -19.32 -4.61 -12.04
C GLY A 139 -18.56 -5.02 -13.31
N MET A 140 -17.57 -5.92 -13.20
CA MET A 140 -16.80 -6.38 -14.36
C MET A 140 -16.84 -7.90 -14.52
N PHE A 141 -16.35 -8.66 -13.55
CA PHE A 141 -16.17 -10.11 -13.72
C PHE A 141 -17.51 -10.87 -13.78
N GLU A 142 -18.41 -10.62 -12.84
CA GLU A 142 -19.74 -11.23 -12.83
C GLU A 142 -20.61 -10.68 -13.97
N ALA A 143 -20.50 -9.38 -14.28
CA ALA A 143 -21.22 -8.74 -15.38
C ALA A 143 -20.90 -9.38 -16.75
N VAL A 144 -19.62 -9.67 -17.02
CA VAL A 144 -19.23 -10.41 -18.25
C VAL A 144 -19.85 -11.81 -18.26
N GLY A 145 -19.88 -12.51 -17.12
CA GLY A 145 -20.56 -13.81 -16.99
C GLY A 145 -22.07 -13.72 -17.28
N GLN A 146 -22.73 -12.70 -16.76
CA GLN A 146 -24.15 -12.41 -17.00
C GLN A 146 -24.43 -12.10 -18.47
N TYR A 147 -23.55 -11.33 -19.12
CA TYR A 147 -23.68 -11.01 -20.54
C TYR A 147 -23.56 -12.27 -21.41
N VAL A 148 -22.57 -13.13 -21.13
CA VAL A 148 -22.41 -14.42 -21.83
C VAL A 148 -23.61 -15.35 -21.58
N ALA A 149 -24.19 -15.31 -20.38
CA ALA A 149 -25.41 -16.06 -20.05
C ALA A 149 -26.69 -15.47 -20.66
N GLY A 150 -26.62 -14.30 -21.29
CA GLY A 150 -27.77 -13.59 -21.87
C GLY A 150 -28.72 -12.98 -20.84
N THR A 151 -28.27 -12.79 -19.59
CA THR A 151 -29.09 -12.18 -18.52
C THR A 151 -29.00 -10.65 -18.49
N ILE A 152 -27.97 -10.08 -19.12
CA ILE A 152 -27.85 -8.63 -19.38
C ILE A 152 -27.48 -8.41 -20.85
N ASP A 153 -27.84 -7.25 -21.39
CA ASP A 153 -27.44 -6.83 -22.74
C ASP A 153 -26.10 -6.04 -22.73
N ALA A 154 -25.63 -5.66 -23.93
CA ALA A 154 -24.36 -4.96 -24.09
C ALA A 154 -24.38 -3.53 -23.50
N ALA A 155 -25.53 -2.85 -23.52
CA ALA A 155 -25.66 -1.50 -22.98
C ALA A 155 -25.63 -1.54 -21.45
N GLN A 156 -26.27 -2.54 -20.85
CA GLN A 156 -26.20 -2.80 -19.41
C GLN A 156 -24.77 -3.13 -18.97
N LEU A 157 -24.05 -3.97 -19.73
CA LEU A 157 -22.64 -4.28 -19.45
C LEU A 157 -21.77 -3.02 -19.50
N GLU A 158 -21.91 -2.18 -20.52
CA GLU A 158 -21.17 -0.92 -20.65
C GLU A 158 -21.48 0.04 -19.49
N GLU A 159 -22.74 0.16 -19.09
CA GLU A 159 -23.12 1.01 -17.96
C GLU A 159 -22.54 0.49 -16.63
N MET A 160 -22.52 -0.82 -16.41
CA MET A 160 -21.86 -1.41 -15.24
C MET A 160 -20.35 -1.16 -15.25
N GLU A 161 -19.69 -1.28 -16.41
CA GLU A 161 -18.26 -1.03 -16.58
C GLU A 161 -17.89 0.41 -16.22
N LEU A 162 -18.63 1.38 -16.76
CA LEU A 162 -18.37 2.81 -16.53
C LEU A 162 -18.61 3.23 -15.07
N ASN A 163 -19.38 2.45 -14.30
CA ASN A 163 -19.72 2.75 -12.91
C ASN A 163 -19.01 1.89 -11.86
N ALA A 164 -18.26 0.86 -12.25
CA ALA A 164 -17.62 -0.07 -11.31
C ALA A 164 -16.46 0.56 -10.50
N CYS A 165 -15.73 1.51 -11.09
CA CYS A 165 -14.55 2.16 -10.51
C CYS A 165 -14.71 3.69 -10.48
N PRO A 166 -15.58 4.24 -9.60
CA PRO A 166 -16.00 5.65 -9.66
C PRO A 166 -14.96 6.66 -9.14
N SER A 167 -13.89 6.21 -8.47
CA SER A 167 -12.86 7.08 -7.94
C SER A 167 -11.48 6.43 -7.98
N CYS A 168 -10.43 7.22 -7.73
CA CYS A 168 -9.12 6.67 -7.42
C CYS A 168 -9.15 5.82 -6.13
N GLY A 169 -8.18 4.92 -5.99
CA GLY A 169 -8.00 4.07 -4.81
C GLY A 169 -7.88 2.57 -5.15
N SER A 170 -7.49 1.76 -4.16
CA SER A 170 -7.49 0.30 -4.28
C SER A 170 -8.90 -0.21 -4.49
N CYS A 171 -9.05 -1.49 -4.87
CA CYS A 171 -10.37 -2.12 -5.01
C CYS A 171 -11.23 -1.85 -3.76
N ALA A 172 -12.55 -1.66 -3.93
CA ALA A 172 -13.42 -1.28 -2.81
C ALA A 172 -13.66 -2.42 -1.78
N GLY A 173 -13.59 -3.68 -2.22
CA GLY A 173 -13.77 -4.86 -1.35
C GLY A 173 -12.55 -5.21 -0.50
N LEU A 174 -12.73 -6.14 0.46
CA LEU A 174 -11.65 -6.70 1.30
C LEU A 174 -10.79 -7.73 0.54
N PHE A 175 -10.24 -7.31 -0.60
CA PHE A 175 -9.18 -8.04 -1.31
C PHE A 175 -7.82 -7.72 -0.71
N THR A 176 -6.76 -8.36 -1.20
CA THR A 176 -5.41 -8.27 -0.62
C THR A 176 -4.94 -6.84 -0.39
N ALA A 177 -5.22 -5.90 -1.29
CA ALA A 177 -4.81 -4.50 -1.12
C ALA A 177 -5.39 -3.86 0.16
N ASN A 178 -6.69 -3.99 0.38
CA ASN A 178 -7.34 -3.41 1.57
C ASN A 178 -7.03 -4.23 2.82
N THR A 179 -6.95 -5.55 2.70
CA THR A 179 -6.52 -6.41 3.80
C THR A 179 -5.12 -6.01 4.26
N MET A 180 -4.12 -5.99 3.38
CA MET A 180 -2.75 -5.61 3.72
C MET A 180 -2.66 -4.18 4.26
N ASN A 181 -3.42 -3.22 3.75
CA ASN A 181 -3.44 -1.86 4.31
C ASN A 181 -3.99 -1.79 5.75
N SER A 182 -4.96 -2.66 6.09
CA SER A 182 -5.42 -2.83 7.48
C SER A 182 -4.35 -3.51 8.33
N LEU A 183 -3.69 -4.55 7.79
CA LEU A 183 -2.62 -5.27 8.50
C LEU A 183 -1.40 -4.40 8.76
N VAL A 184 -1.10 -3.43 7.90
CA VAL A 184 -0.05 -2.43 8.12
C VAL A 184 -0.28 -1.65 9.44
N GLU A 185 -1.53 -1.36 9.81
CA GLU A 185 -1.84 -0.74 11.10
C GLU A 185 -1.58 -1.72 12.26
N ALA A 186 -2.00 -2.99 12.12
CA ALA A 186 -1.80 -4.01 13.14
C ALA A 186 -0.31 -4.36 13.36
N LEU A 187 0.49 -4.31 12.29
CA LEU A 187 1.95 -4.44 12.34
C LEU A 187 2.64 -3.23 12.97
N GLY A 188 1.93 -2.11 13.15
CA GLY A 188 2.44 -0.90 13.82
C GLY A 188 3.30 0.02 12.96
N ILE A 189 3.53 -0.31 11.69
CA ILE A 189 4.34 0.52 10.77
C ILE A 189 3.50 1.57 10.01
N GLY A 190 2.17 1.41 9.98
CA GLY A 190 1.24 2.45 9.53
C GLY A 190 0.61 3.24 10.67
N LEU A 191 0.12 4.43 10.33
CA LEU A 191 -0.64 5.26 11.28
C LEU A 191 -2.13 4.87 11.31
N PRO A 192 -2.82 5.10 12.44
CA PRO A 192 -4.26 4.84 12.54
C PRO A 192 -5.08 5.50 11.42
N GLY A 193 -5.95 4.71 10.80
CA GLY A 193 -6.78 5.12 9.66
C GLY A 193 -6.18 4.78 8.28
N ASN A 194 -5.01 4.13 8.24
CA ASN A 194 -4.36 3.72 7.00
C ASN A 194 -5.22 2.80 6.13
N GLY A 195 -5.85 1.79 6.69
CA GLY A 195 -6.72 0.82 6.03
C GLY A 195 -8.16 1.29 5.82
N THR A 196 -8.61 2.33 6.53
CA THR A 196 -10.04 2.69 6.59
C THR A 196 -10.42 3.99 5.89
N ILE A 197 -9.51 4.96 5.74
CA ILE A 197 -9.85 6.26 5.13
C ILE A 197 -9.94 6.16 3.59
N PRO A 198 -11.06 6.44 2.92
CA PRO A 198 -11.13 6.38 1.45
C PRO A 198 -10.15 7.32 0.75
N ALA A 199 -9.66 6.92 -0.42
CA ALA A 199 -8.68 7.66 -1.21
C ALA A 199 -9.09 9.11 -1.55
N PRO A 200 -10.36 9.39 -1.92
CA PRO A 200 -10.76 10.76 -2.29
C PRO A 200 -10.87 11.74 -1.10
N TYR A 201 -10.82 11.25 0.14
CA TYR A 201 -11.11 12.07 1.31
C TYR A 201 -9.91 12.95 1.67
N GLY A 202 -10.17 14.20 2.08
CA GLY A 202 -9.12 15.12 2.54
C GLY A 202 -8.30 14.58 3.73
N GLN A 203 -8.90 13.70 4.52
CA GLN A 203 -8.26 12.98 5.61
C GLN A 203 -7.06 12.13 5.13
N ARG A 204 -7.07 11.63 3.89
CA ARG A 204 -5.96 10.84 3.33
C ARG A 204 -4.71 11.69 3.11
N ARG A 205 -4.86 12.91 2.60
CA ARG A 205 -3.77 13.91 2.53
C ARG A 205 -3.28 14.32 3.91
N ALA A 206 -4.19 14.46 4.88
CA ALA A 206 -3.82 14.74 6.27
C ALA A 206 -3.00 13.59 6.89
N LEU A 207 -3.37 12.34 6.62
CA LEU A 207 -2.63 11.15 7.06
C LEU A 207 -1.21 11.12 6.46
N ALA A 208 -1.07 11.37 5.15
CA ALA A 208 0.24 11.43 4.50
C ALA A 208 1.14 12.53 5.11
N LYS A 209 0.58 13.71 5.41
CA LYS A 209 1.32 14.78 6.12
C LYS A 209 1.74 14.35 7.53
N LYS A 210 0.88 13.62 8.26
CA LYS A 210 1.24 13.04 9.57
C LYS A 210 2.35 12.00 9.43
N ALA A 211 2.30 11.13 8.43
CA ALA A 211 3.33 10.14 8.14
C ALA A 211 4.70 10.80 7.88
N GLY A 212 4.74 11.88 7.07
CA GLY A 212 5.97 12.65 6.87
C GLY A 212 6.57 13.21 8.16
N LYS A 213 5.74 13.73 9.07
CA LYS A 213 6.20 14.16 10.40
C LYS A 213 6.69 12.99 11.25
N GLN A 214 5.98 11.87 11.20
CA GLN A 214 6.32 10.66 11.94
C GLN A 214 7.68 10.10 11.50
N ALA A 215 7.98 10.08 10.20
CA ALA A 215 9.28 9.60 9.71
C ALA A 215 10.45 10.35 10.34
N VAL A 216 10.39 11.68 10.41
CA VAL A 216 11.42 12.50 11.06
C VAL A 216 11.50 12.22 12.57
N ALA A 217 10.36 11.97 13.23
CA ALA A 217 10.33 11.62 14.64
C ALA A 217 10.99 10.24 14.89
N LEU A 218 10.70 9.25 14.04
CA LEU A 218 11.31 7.91 14.11
C LEU A 218 12.83 7.99 13.94
N VAL A 219 13.33 8.80 13.00
CA VAL A 219 14.76 9.04 12.84
C VAL A 219 15.39 9.61 14.11
N LYS A 220 14.77 10.64 14.70
CA LYS A 220 15.27 11.24 15.95
C LYS A 220 15.27 10.27 17.14
N GLN A 221 14.32 9.33 17.16
CA GLN A 221 14.20 8.30 18.21
C GLN A 221 15.09 7.07 17.93
N GLY A 222 15.58 6.90 16.70
CA GLY A 222 16.28 5.69 16.28
C GLY A 222 15.38 4.44 16.23
N LEU A 223 14.06 4.62 16.14
CA LEU A 223 13.09 3.52 16.12
C LEU A 223 12.96 2.95 14.70
N ARG A 224 13.22 1.65 14.54
CA ARG A 224 13.32 0.98 13.24
C ARG A 224 12.23 -0.08 13.05
N PRO A 225 11.95 -0.51 11.81
CA PRO A 225 10.93 -1.51 11.52
C PRO A 225 11.03 -2.79 12.35
N ARG A 226 12.24 -3.34 12.59
CA ARG A 226 12.41 -4.56 13.40
C ARG A 226 12.18 -4.34 14.89
N ASP A 227 12.23 -3.10 15.37
CA ASP A 227 11.87 -2.77 16.76
C ASP A 227 10.34 -2.76 16.95
N ILE A 228 9.58 -2.57 15.87
CA ILE A 228 8.11 -2.44 15.85
C ILE A 228 7.47 -3.78 15.47
N MET A 229 7.93 -4.39 14.38
CA MET A 229 7.35 -5.58 13.74
C MET A 229 7.88 -6.85 14.43
N THR A 230 7.56 -6.98 15.71
CA THR A 230 7.89 -8.15 16.55
C THR A 230 6.95 -9.32 16.28
N LEU A 231 7.25 -10.52 16.80
CA LEU A 231 6.35 -11.68 16.72
C LEU A 231 4.93 -11.36 17.21
N ASN A 232 4.80 -10.55 18.26
CA ASN A 232 3.48 -10.12 18.75
C ASN A 232 2.76 -9.18 17.77
N ALA A 233 3.47 -8.32 17.06
CA ALA A 233 2.89 -7.48 16.01
C ALA A 233 2.39 -8.34 14.83
N PHE A 234 3.14 -9.38 14.46
CA PHE A 234 2.68 -10.35 13.46
C PHE A 234 1.48 -11.15 13.94
N HIS A 235 1.45 -11.61 15.19
CA HIS A 235 0.25 -12.25 15.76
C HIS A 235 -0.96 -11.31 15.75
N ASN A 236 -0.78 -10.02 16.08
CA ASN A 236 -1.87 -9.03 15.97
C ASN A 236 -2.37 -8.90 14.53
N ALA A 237 -1.45 -8.92 13.55
CA ALA A 237 -1.81 -8.88 12.14
C ALA A 237 -2.59 -10.14 11.72
N VAL A 238 -2.16 -11.34 12.12
CA VAL A 238 -2.90 -12.59 11.85
C VAL A 238 -4.29 -12.55 12.50
N SER A 239 -4.39 -12.15 13.77
CA SER A 239 -5.67 -12.04 14.46
C SER A 239 -6.62 -11.06 13.76
N LEU A 240 -6.11 -9.91 13.30
CA LEU A 240 -6.93 -8.95 12.56
C LEU A 240 -7.36 -9.52 11.20
N ASP A 241 -6.46 -10.21 10.51
CA ASP A 241 -6.73 -10.84 9.21
C ASP A 241 -7.90 -11.82 9.30
N MET A 242 -7.88 -12.69 10.31
CA MET A 242 -8.97 -13.63 10.59
C MET A 242 -10.27 -12.90 10.97
N ALA A 243 -10.18 -11.87 11.81
CA ALA A 243 -11.35 -11.11 12.26
C ALA A 243 -12.08 -10.36 11.14
N ILE A 244 -11.35 -9.88 10.12
CA ILE A 244 -11.95 -9.15 8.99
C ILE A 244 -12.28 -10.05 7.79
N GLY A 245 -11.99 -11.35 7.87
CA GLY A 245 -12.14 -12.26 6.73
C GLY A 245 -11.24 -11.85 5.56
N GLY A 246 -9.96 -11.60 5.86
CA GLY A 246 -8.98 -11.12 4.90
C GLY A 246 -8.65 -12.09 3.76
N SER A 247 -7.95 -11.57 2.75
CA SER A 247 -7.48 -12.34 1.58
C SER A 247 -6.49 -13.42 1.99
N SER A 248 -6.62 -14.65 1.50
CA SER A 248 -5.65 -15.73 1.76
C SER A 248 -4.22 -15.42 1.30
N ASN A 249 -4.03 -14.46 0.38
CA ASN A 249 -2.70 -14.01 -0.03
C ASN A 249 -1.88 -13.40 1.12
N THR A 250 -2.54 -12.94 2.20
CA THR A 250 -1.89 -12.37 3.39
C THR A 250 -0.97 -13.38 4.06
N VAL A 251 -1.29 -14.68 4.03
CA VAL A 251 -0.44 -15.75 4.56
C VAL A 251 0.94 -15.69 3.90
N LEU A 252 0.97 -15.67 2.56
CA LEU A 252 2.20 -15.56 1.78
C LEU A 252 2.97 -14.26 2.08
N HIS A 253 2.23 -13.16 2.24
CA HIS A 253 2.82 -11.83 2.44
C HIS A 253 3.38 -11.64 3.84
N LEU A 254 2.63 -11.99 4.88
CA LEU A 254 3.07 -11.89 6.27
C LEU A 254 4.26 -12.81 6.55
N LEU A 255 4.28 -14.04 6.01
CA LEU A 255 5.44 -14.93 6.12
C LEU A 255 6.68 -14.33 5.46
N ALA A 256 6.54 -13.75 4.26
CA ALA A 256 7.65 -13.08 3.58
C ALA A 256 8.17 -11.88 4.38
N ILE A 257 7.27 -11.01 4.86
CA ILE A 257 7.65 -9.83 5.66
C ILE A 257 8.30 -10.26 6.99
N ALA A 258 7.78 -11.29 7.66
CA ALA A 258 8.34 -11.84 8.89
C ALA A 258 9.76 -12.40 8.67
N SER A 259 9.97 -13.12 7.57
CA SER A 259 11.30 -13.60 7.17
C SER A 259 12.30 -12.43 7.01
N GLU A 260 11.91 -11.36 6.32
CA GLU A 260 12.78 -10.17 6.15
C GLU A 260 13.01 -9.40 7.46
N ALA A 261 12.07 -9.49 8.41
CA ALA A 261 12.20 -8.92 9.75
C ALA A 261 13.06 -9.81 10.68
N GLY A 262 13.38 -11.05 10.29
CA GLY A 262 14.03 -12.04 11.15
C GLY A 262 13.11 -12.56 12.26
N VAL A 263 11.79 -12.55 12.03
CA VAL A 263 10.77 -13.00 12.98
C VAL A 263 10.31 -14.42 12.61
N PRO A 264 10.29 -15.38 13.56
CA PRO A 264 9.87 -16.75 13.29
C PRO A 264 8.33 -16.85 13.32
N LEU A 265 7.68 -16.36 12.27
CA LEU A 265 6.26 -16.61 12.02
C LEU A 265 6.12 -17.90 11.22
N GLU A 266 5.44 -18.90 11.80
CA GLU A 266 5.18 -20.19 11.16
C GLU A 266 3.75 -20.25 10.60
N LEU A 267 3.51 -21.14 9.63
CA LEU A 267 2.19 -21.28 8.99
C LEU A 267 1.12 -21.71 9.99
N GLU A 268 1.50 -22.53 10.96
CA GLU A 268 0.67 -23.04 12.05
C GLU A 268 0.12 -21.92 12.93
N ALA A 269 0.76 -20.73 12.94
CA ALA A 269 0.23 -19.58 13.65
C ALA A 269 -1.11 -19.09 13.08
N PHE A 270 -1.36 -19.29 11.78
CA PHE A 270 -2.60 -18.90 11.10
C PHE A 270 -3.76 -19.86 11.38
N ASP A 271 -3.47 -21.14 11.68
CA ASP A 271 -4.48 -22.12 12.05
C ASP A 271 -4.83 -22.02 13.56
N ARG A 272 -3.83 -21.72 14.38
CA ARG A 272 -3.98 -21.61 15.83
C ARG A 272 -4.77 -20.36 16.27
N ILE A 273 -4.62 -19.26 15.56
CA ILE A 273 -5.24 -17.95 15.86
C ILE A 273 -6.61 -17.85 15.19
#